data_AF-A0A8H5MUY5-F1
#
_entry.id   AF-A0A8H5MUY5-F1
#
_cell.length_a   1.000
_cell.length_b   1.000
_cell.length_c   1.000
_cell.angle_alpha   90.00
_cell.angle_beta   90.00
_cell.angle_gamma   90.00
#
_symmetry.space_group_name_H-M   'P 1'
#
loop_
_entity.id
_entity.type
_entity.pdbx_description
1 polymer ?
#
loop_
_entity_poly.entity_id
_entity_poly.type
_entity_poly.pdbx_seq_one_letter_code
_entity_poly.pdbx_strand_id
1 'polypeptide(L)'
;MSFDSIDDSGDQNLLSALTGLMGRFNIGDDGQLHYFGSQSNYHLMNSISDKSSMESTVSLQRRGLAAVERMGKNVPLSIALQEHLLELYWTWQHPWNYIIHKEMFSRAFRSRTYDRYCTPLLLSAIFALACRFSDREELRTVGEDPNTAGSAFFEQAKILFLYESQAPIIATVQAAALMSIRALSDGQEAFGWLYCGNAVRMALNLGLNIDCSQWVTSGLISEDEAEVRKVTWWGCFVLDKYVSTLDIKLPL
;
A
#
# COMPACT_ATOMS: atom_id res chain seq x y z
N MET A 1 -39.17 45.72 26.10
CA MET A 1 -37.82 45.17 25.93
C MET A 1 -37.96 43.68 25.77
N SER A 2 -38.06 43.23 24.52
CA SER A 2 -38.11 41.81 24.16
C SER A 2 -36.88 41.58 23.30
N PHE A 3 -35.92 40.83 23.82
CA PHE A 3 -34.76 40.38 23.06
C PHE A 3 -35.25 39.27 22.13
N ASP A 4 -35.29 39.55 20.83
CA ASP A 4 -35.50 38.52 19.81
C ASP A 4 -34.32 37.56 19.85
N SER A 5 -34.63 36.30 20.12
CA SER A 5 -33.74 35.15 20.00
C SER A 5 -33.39 34.96 18.52
N ILE A 6 -32.14 35.29 18.17
CA ILE A 6 -31.57 34.98 16.86
C ILE A 6 -31.51 33.45 16.73
N ASP A 7 -32.18 32.96 15.69
CA ASP A 7 -32.33 31.56 15.31
C ASP A 7 -30.98 30.96 14.85
N ASP A 8 -30.22 30.40 15.81
CA ASP A 8 -28.90 29.75 15.62
C ASP A 8 -29.00 28.34 14.97
N SER A 9 -30.21 27.92 14.57
CA SER A 9 -30.45 26.58 14.02
C SER A 9 -30.16 26.45 12.52
N GLY A 10 -30.13 27.56 11.79
CA GLY A 10 -29.85 27.60 10.35
C GLY A 10 -28.37 27.46 10.00
N ASP A 11 -27.49 28.08 10.80
CA ASP A 11 -26.05 28.11 10.53
C ASP A 11 -25.36 26.76 10.83
N GLN A 12 -25.84 26.00 11.82
CA GLN A 12 -25.31 24.65 12.08
C GLN A 12 -25.61 23.67 10.94
N ASN A 13 -26.79 23.79 10.31
CA ASN A 13 -27.14 22.99 9.14
C ASN A 13 -26.30 23.37 7.92
N LEU A 14 -26.06 24.66 7.70
CA LEU A 14 -25.21 25.13 6.60
C LEU A 14 -23.75 24.72 6.83
N LEU A 15 -23.24 24.83 8.05
CA LEU A 15 -21.89 24.39 8.40
C LEU A 15 -21.77 22.87 8.27
N SER A 16 -22.78 22.09 8.65
CA SER A 16 -22.80 20.63 8.42
C SER A 16 -22.89 20.26 6.94
N ALA A 17 -23.60 21.06 6.14
CA ALA A 17 -23.70 20.89 4.69
C ALA A 17 -22.40 21.28 3.98
N LEU A 18 -21.70 22.33 4.46
CA LEU A 18 -20.38 22.76 4.00
C LEU A 18 -19.27 21.80 4.47
N THR A 19 -19.39 21.25 5.68
CA THR A 19 -18.53 20.18 6.18
C THR A 19 -18.79 18.87 5.44
N GLY A 20 -20.04 18.63 5.03
CA GLY A 20 -20.42 17.54 4.12
C GLY A 20 -20.05 17.78 2.67
N LEU A 21 -19.65 19.01 2.32
CA LEU A 21 -18.96 19.39 1.09
C LEU A 21 -17.46 19.17 1.21
N MET A 22 -16.89 19.24 2.42
CA MET A 22 -15.55 18.75 2.74
C MET A 22 -15.52 17.26 2.42
N GLY A 23 -14.45 16.80 1.77
CA GLY A 23 -14.46 15.58 0.99
C GLY A 23 -15.12 14.35 1.65
N ARG A 24 -15.80 13.54 0.84
CA ARG A 24 -16.46 12.32 1.31
C ARG A 24 -15.66 11.10 0.93
N PHE A 25 -15.64 10.11 1.83
CA PHE A 25 -15.24 8.77 1.47
C PHE A 25 -16.41 8.03 0.87
N ASN A 26 -16.19 7.42 -0.29
CA ASN A 26 -17.13 6.49 -0.90
C ASN A 26 -16.46 5.13 -1.02
N ILE A 27 -17.27 4.08 -0.90
CA ILE A 27 -16.85 2.75 -1.33
C ILE A 27 -16.82 2.82 -2.87
N GLY A 28 -15.63 2.72 -3.45
CA GLY A 28 -15.46 2.59 -4.89
C GLY A 28 -16.06 1.27 -5.37
N ASP A 29 -16.26 1.16 -6.67
CA ASP A 29 -16.80 -0.06 -7.29
C ASP A 29 -15.88 -1.30 -7.11
N ASP A 30 -14.67 -1.11 -6.58
CA ASP A 30 -13.70 -2.12 -6.17
C ASP A 30 -13.89 -2.64 -4.73
N GLY A 31 -14.88 -2.11 -4.00
CA GLY A 31 -15.13 -2.43 -2.59
C GLY A 31 -14.15 -1.79 -1.61
N GLN A 32 -13.30 -0.86 -2.06
CA GLN A 32 -12.36 -0.13 -1.21
C GLN A 32 -12.89 1.27 -0.90
N LEU A 33 -12.50 1.79 0.26
CA LEU A 33 -12.90 3.13 0.70
C LEU A 33 -11.91 4.19 0.16
N HIS A 34 -12.37 5.03 -0.78
CA HIS A 34 -11.60 6.10 -1.44
C HIS A 34 -12.05 7.48 -0.97
N TYR A 35 -11.13 8.43 -0.83
CA TYR A 35 -11.46 9.83 -0.49
C TYR A 35 -11.68 10.68 -1.73
N PHE A 36 -12.79 11.40 -1.76
CA PHE A 36 -13.07 12.42 -2.77
C PHE A 36 -13.12 13.78 -2.11
N GLY A 37 -12.21 14.68 -2.46
CA GLY A 37 -12.17 16.04 -1.93
C GLY A 37 -13.37 16.88 -2.35
N SER A 38 -13.57 18.02 -1.67
CA SER A 38 -14.65 18.98 -1.96
C SER A 38 -14.66 19.57 -3.37
N GLN A 39 -13.51 19.53 -4.04
CA GLN A 39 -13.30 20.01 -5.40
C GLN A 39 -13.46 18.90 -6.46
N SER A 40 -13.69 17.66 -6.04
CA SER A 40 -13.87 16.53 -6.95
C SER A 40 -15.34 16.45 -7.39
N ASN A 41 -15.61 16.67 -8.68
CA ASN A 41 -16.95 16.60 -9.29
C ASN A 41 -17.65 15.21 -9.19
N TYR A 42 -17.05 14.23 -8.51
CA TYR A 42 -17.60 12.88 -8.33
C TYR A 42 -18.89 12.84 -7.50
N HIS A 43 -19.19 13.88 -6.71
CA HIS A 43 -20.46 14.01 -5.99
C HIS A 43 -21.69 14.05 -6.92
N LEU A 44 -21.53 14.39 -8.20
CA LEU A 44 -22.61 14.44 -9.19
C LEU A 44 -22.79 13.15 -9.99
N MET A 45 -21.85 12.20 -9.91
CA MET A 45 -21.85 10.97 -10.72
C MET A 45 -22.69 9.83 -10.12
N ASN A 46 -23.27 10.03 -8.94
CA ASN A 46 -24.13 9.06 -8.26
C ASN A 46 -25.46 8.79 -8.99
N SER A 47 -25.82 9.58 -10.01
CA SER A 47 -27.06 9.36 -10.79
C SER A 47 -26.84 8.78 -12.20
N ILE A 48 -25.58 8.61 -12.65
CA ILE A 48 -25.28 8.21 -14.04
C ILE A 48 -24.30 7.02 -14.14
N SER A 49 -23.76 6.51 -13.02
CA SER A 49 -22.78 5.41 -13.10
C SER A 49 -23.46 4.06 -13.37
N ASP A 50 -23.59 3.74 -14.66
CA ASP A 50 -23.63 2.37 -15.16
C ASP A 50 -22.54 1.53 -14.48
N LYS A 51 -22.91 0.34 -14.02
CA LYS A 51 -22.07 -0.69 -13.36
C LYS A 51 -20.96 -1.26 -14.26
N SER A 52 -20.44 -0.49 -15.20
CA SER A 52 -19.51 -0.93 -16.22
C SER A 52 -18.05 -0.82 -15.76
N SER A 53 -17.50 -1.97 -15.35
CA SER A 53 -16.12 -2.43 -15.57
C SER A 53 -14.95 -1.71 -14.84
N MET A 54 -14.94 -1.68 -13.50
CA MET A 54 -13.68 -1.69 -12.76
C MET A 54 -13.30 -3.15 -12.44
N GLU A 55 -12.11 -3.60 -12.83
CA GLU A 55 -11.67 -4.98 -12.62
C GLU A 55 -11.35 -5.22 -11.13
N SER A 56 -11.87 -6.29 -10.53
CA SER A 56 -11.66 -6.54 -9.09
C SER A 56 -10.18 -6.78 -8.75
N THR A 57 -9.71 -6.31 -7.58
CA THR A 57 -8.34 -6.56 -7.12
C THR A 57 -7.97 -8.05 -7.13
N VAL A 58 -8.92 -8.93 -6.77
CA VAL A 58 -8.73 -10.38 -6.76
C VAL A 58 -8.49 -10.95 -8.17
N SER A 59 -9.22 -10.47 -9.19
CA SER A 59 -8.99 -10.89 -10.57
C SER A 59 -7.63 -10.41 -11.10
N LEU A 60 -7.22 -9.19 -10.73
CA LEU A 60 -5.90 -8.64 -11.10
C LEU A 60 -4.76 -9.45 -10.46
N GLN A 61 -4.87 -9.81 -9.17
CA GLN A 61 -3.92 -10.69 -8.48
C GLN A 61 -3.79 -12.04 -9.18
N ARG A 62 -4.91 -12.67 -9.54
CA ARG A 62 -4.91 -13.95 -10.27
C ARG A 62 -4.23 -13.84 -11.63
N ARG A 63 -4.51 -12.76 -12.37
CA ARG A 63 -3.85 -12.50 -13.67
C ARG A 63 -2.36 -12.25 -13.51
N GLY A 64 -1.95 -11.51 -12.48
CA GLY A 64 -0.56 -11.29 -12.13
C GLY A 64 0.19 -12.59 -11.84
N LEU A 65 -0.38 -13.47 -11.02
CA LEU A 65 0.18 -14.80 -10.75
C LEU A 65 0.30 -15.65 -12.02
N ALA A 66 -0.74 -15.67 -12.87
CA ALA A 66 -0.69 -16.38 -14.14
C ALA A 66 0.37 -15.79 -15.10
N ALA A 67 0.61 -14.48 -15.06
CA ALA A 67 1.67 -13.84 -15.85
C ALA A 67 3.07 -14.24 -15.33
N VAL A 68 3.26 -14.26 -14.01
CA VAL A 68 4.50 -14.74 -13.38
C VAL A 68 4.81 -16.18 -13.77
N GLU A 69 3.82 -17.08 -13.75
CA GLU A 69 3.99 -18.45 -14.22
C GLU A 69 4.36 -18.53 -15.70
N ARG A 70 3.64 -17.82 -16.57
CA ARG A 70 3.91 -17.80 -18.03
C ARG A 70 5.32 -17.30 -18.35
N MET A 71 5.84 -16.36 -17.56
CA MET A 71 7.19 -15.82 -17.72
C MET A 71 8.28 -16.66 -17.04
N GLY A 72 7.91 -17.75 -16.36
CA GLY A 72 8.86 -18.60 -15.63
C GLY A 72 9.56 -17.87 -14.47
N LYS A 73 8.91 -16.86 -13.88
CA LYS A 73 9.44 -16.04 -12.78
C LYS A 73 8.83 -16.41 -11.43
N ASN A 74 8.11 -17.52 -11.35
CA ASN A 74 7.60 -18.04 -10.08
C ASN A 74 8.77 -18.57 -9.24
N VAL A 75 8.88 -18.11 -8.00
CA VAL A 75 9.92 -18.55 -7.07
C VAL A 75 9.26 -19.36 -5.93
N PRO A 76 9.25 -20.71 -6.03
CA PRO A 76 8.65 -21.54 -4.99
C PRO A 76 9.51 -21.53 -3.73
N LEU A 77 8.88 -21.33 -2.57
CA LEU A 77 9.54 -21.40 -1.26
C LEU A 77 8.83 -22.38 -0.34
N SER A 78 9.61 -23.16 0.42
CA SER A 78 9.08 -23.93 1.53
C SER A 78 8.52 -23.00 2.62
N ILE A 79 7.52 -23.47 3.36
CA ILE A 79 6.91 -22.68 4.44
C ILE A 79 7.95 -22.23 5.48
N ALA A 80 8.87 -23.13 5.85
CA ALA A 80 9.94 -22.82 6.79
C ALA A 80 10.85 -21.69 6.29
N LEU A 81 11.14 -21.66 4.98
CA LEU A 81 11.96 -20.60 4.40
C LEU A 81 11.19 -19.27 4.31
N GLN A 82 9.89 -19.31 3.98
CA GLN A 82 9.04 -18.12 4.04
C GLN A 82 9.00 -17.52 5.45
N GLU A 83 8.82 -18.35 6.48
CA GLU A 83 8.80 -17.91 7.88
C GLU A 83 10.15 -17.33 8.32
N HIS A 84 11.26 -17.96 7.93
CA HIS A 84 12.61 -17.44 8.17
C HIS A 84 12.82 -16.06 7.51
N LEU A 85 12.42 -15.88 6.25
CA LEU A 85 12.52 -14.59 5.57
C LEU A 85 11.65 -13.52 6.21
N LEU A 86 10.44 -13.87 6.66
CA LEU A 86 9.59 -12.95 7.41
C LEU A 86 10.24 -12.52 8.72
N GLU A 87 10.82 -13.45 9.47
CA GLU A 87 11.55 -13.13 10.70
C GLU A 87 12.70 -12.14 10.45
N LEU A 88 13.48 -12.36 9.38
CA LEU A 88 14.54 -11.44 8.98
C LEU A 88 13.98 -10.05 8.62
N TYR A 89 12.88 -9.97 7.88
CA TYR A 89 12.22 -8.71 7.56
C TYR A 89 11.80 -7.95 8.82
N TRP A 90 11.13 -8.62 9.77
CA TRP A 90 10.70 -8.00 11.03
C TRP A 90 11.86 -7.55 11.91
N THR A 91 12.99 -8.26 11.84
CA THR A 91 14.17 -7.98 12.67
C THR A 91 14.98 -6.82 12.12
N TRP A 92 15.18 -6.76 10.80
CA TRP A 92 16.17 -5.86 10.19
C TRP A 92 15.55 -4.71 9.38
N GLN A 93 14.50 -4.96 8.60
CA GLN A 93 13.92 -3.94 7.72
C GLN A 93 12.83 -3.12 8.41
N HIS A 94 11.94 -3.79 9.15
CA HIS A 94 10.75 -3.22 9.75
C HIS A 94 11.02 -2.10 10.77
N PRO A 95 12.04 -2.18 11.65
CA PRO A 95 12.30 -1.12 12.62
C PRO A 95 12.70 0.22 11.98
N TRP A 96 13.34 0.18 10.81
CA TRP A 96 13.79 1.39 10.11
C TRP A 96 12.66 2.05 9.31
N ASN A 97 11.80 1.27 8.64
CA ASN A 97 10.63 1.78 7.92
C ASN A 97 9.38 1.00 8.34
N TYR A 98 8.69 1.52 9.35
CA TYR A 98 7.44 0.94 9.84
C TYR A 98 6.27 1.29 8.91
N ILE A 99 6.05 0.42 7.92
CA ILE A 99 4.98 0.59 6.92
C ILE A 99 3.94 -0.54 6.92
N ILE A 100 4.26 -1.68 7.56
CA ILE A 100 3.37 -2.82 7.68
C ILE A 100 3.01 -3.05 9.14
N HIS A 101 1.71 -3.09 9.43
CA HIS A 101 1.22 -3.50 10.75
C HIS A 101 1.44 -5.01 10.95
N LYS A 102 2.46 -5.36 11.74
CA LYS A 102 2.99 -6.73 11.85
C LYS A 102 1.93 -7.76 12.22
N GLU A 103 1.05 -7.48 13.18
CA GLU A 103 0.08 -8.49 13.63
C GLU A 103 -1.00 -8.78 12.57
N MET A 104 -1.43 -7.75 11.84
CA MET A 104 -2.45 -7.90 10.80
C MET A 104 -1.91 -8.71 9.63
N PHE A 105 -0.69 -8.39 9.20
CA PHE A 105 0.02 -9.17 8.20
C PHE A 105 0.27 -10.60 8.68
N SER A 106 0.75 -10.79 9.91
CA SER A 106 1.09 -12.12 10.43
C SER A 106 -0.13 -13.01 10.56
N ARG A 107 -1.28 -12.46 10.98
CA ARG A 107 -2.58 -13.16 11.00
C ARG A 107 -3.00 -13.59 9.60
N ALA A 108 -2.90 -12.69 8.63
CA ALA A 108 -3.20 -12.98 7.23
C ALA A 108 -2.27 -14.07 6.67
N PHE A 109 -0.96 -13.97 6.87
CA PHE A 109 0.01 -14.96 6.42
C PHE A 109 -0.23 -16.36 7.02
N ARG A 110 -0.59 -16.42 8.31
CA ARG A 110 -0.94 -17.69 9.00
C ARG A 110 -2.19 -18.36 8.44
N SER A 111 -3.11 -17.62 7.82
CA SER A 111 -4.31 -18.18 7.17
C SER A 111 -3.98 -19.06 5.96
N ARG A 112 -2.75 -18.98 5.44
CA ARG A 112 -2.27 -19.68 4.23
C ARG A 112 -3.08 -19.34 2.98
N THR A 113 -3.81 -18.23 2.99
CA THR A 113 -4.54 -17.68 1.85
C THR A 113 -4.18 -16.23 1.65
N TYR A 114 -4.13 -15.78 0.40
CA TYR A 114 -3.94 -14.37 0.10
C TYR A 114 -5.20 -13.57 0.46
N ASP A 115 -4.99 -12.42 1.10
CA ASP A 115 -6.04 -11.50 1.47
C ASP A 115 -5.58 -10.04 1.26
N ARG A 116 -6.38 -9.07 1.74
CA ARG A 116 -6.08 -7.64 1.61
C ARG A 116 -4.81 -7.18 2.36
N TYR A 117 -4.30 -7.95 3.32
CA TYR A 117 -3.12 -7.64 4.13
C TYR A 117 -1.90 -8.48 3.74
N CYS A 118 -2.10 -9.63 3.08
CA CYS A 118 -1.06 -10.50 2.57
C CYS A 118 -1.35 -10.84 1.10
N THR A 119 -0.95 -9.95 0.18
CA THR A 119 -1.10 -10.16 -1.28
C THR A 119 0.16 -10.81 -1.87
N PRO A 120 0.08 -11.45 -3.05
CA PRO A 120 1.26 -12.02 -3.69
C PRO A 120 2.31 -10.96 -4.01
N LEU A 121 1.92 -9.75 -4.45
CA LEU A 121 2.84 -8.63 -4.65
C LEU A 121 3.57 -8.24 -3.36
N LEU A 122 2.82 -8.02 -2.27
CA LEU A 122 3.40 -7.59 -1.00
C LEU A 122 4.37 -8.64 -0.45
N LEU A 123 3.98 -9.91 -0.50
CA LEU A 123 4.81 -11.01 -0.04
C LEU A 123 6.11 -11.11 -0.87
N SER A 124 6.01 -10.96 -2.19
CA SER A 124 7.17 -10.95 -3.09
C SER A 124 8.11 -9.77 -2.78
N ALA A 125 7.56 -8.58 -2.53
CA ALA A 125 8.36 -7.40 -2.17
C ALA A 125 9.07 -7.55 -0.81
N ILE A 126 8.39 -8.14 0.19
CA ILE A 126 8.99 -8.47 1.49
C ILE A 126 10.14 -9.46 1.31
N PHE A 127 9.93 -10.55 0.57
CA PHE A 127 10.98 -11.56 0.34
C PHE A 127 12.16 -11.00 -0.45
N ALA A 128 11.91 -10.14 -1.43
CA ALA A 128 12.98 -9.49 -2.20
C ALA A 128 13.94 -8.70 -1.30
N LEU A 129 13.43 -8.03 -0.26
CA LEU A 129 14.27 -7.34 0.73
C LEU A 129 14.88 -8.32 1.73
N ALA A 130 14.06 -9.23 2.29
CA ALA A 130 14.46 -10.14 3.35
C ALA A 130 15.64 -11.03 2.97
N CYS A 131 15.70 -11.49 1.71
CA CYS A 131 16.78 -12.34 1.23
C CYS A 131 18.17 -11.72 1.42
N ARG A 132 18.29 -10.39 1.42
CA ARG A 132 19.57 -9.69 1.60
C ARG A 132 20.12 -9.79 3.03
N PHE A 133 19.29 -10.17 4.00
CA PHE A 133 19.68 -10.40 5.38
C PHE A 133 19.97 -11.88 5.67
N SER A 134 19.99 -12.73 4.63
CA SER A 134 20.25 -14.17 4.75
C SER A 134 21.52 -14.55 4.01
N ASP A 135 22.34 -15.41 4.61
CA ASP A 135 23.58 -15.91 4.01
C ASP A 135 23.36 -17.11 3.08
N ARG A 136 22.12 -17.57 2.91
CA ARG A 136 21.80 -18.77 2.13
C ARG A 136 21.98 -18.53 0.63
N GLU A 137 22.81 -19.38 0.01
CA GLU A 137 23.08 -19.31 -1.44
C GLU A 137 21.84 -19.60 -2.30
N GLU A 138 20.89 -20.40 -1.80
CA GLU A 138 19.62 -20.72 -2.49
C GLU A 138 18.74 -19.49 -2.79
N LEU A 139 19.00 -18.36 -2.12
CA LEU A 139 18.27 -17.11 -2.28
C LEU A 139 18.93 -16.16 -3.29
N ARG A 140 20.12 -16.50 -3.78
CA ARG A 140 20.92 -15.72 -4.73
C ARG A 140 20.65 -16.22 -6.15
N THR A 141 20.56 -15.30 -7.11
CA THR A 141 20.48 -15.70 -8.54
C THR A 141 21.86 -16.05 -9.09
N VAL A 142 22.92 -15.53 -8.48
CA VAL A 142 24.33 -15.88 -8.74
C VAL A 142 24.93 -16.29 -7.40
N GLY A 143 25.25 -17.58 -7.22
CA GLY A 143 25.60 -18.15 -5.91
C GLY A 143 26.75 -17.42 -5.19
N GLU A 144 27.76 -16.99 -5.95
CA GLU A 144 28.95 -16.30 -5.42
C GLU A 144 28.73 -14.81 -5.14
N ASP A 145 27.63 -14.20 -5.60
CA ASP A 145 27.36 -12.77 -5.43
C ASP A 145 26.19 -12.52 -4.46
N PRO A 146 26.48 -12.13 -3.20
CA PRO A 146 25.46 -11.79 -2.20
C PRO A 146 24.51 -10.67 -2.63
N ASN A 147 24.93 -9.77 -3.53
CA ASN A 147 24.08 -8.66 -4.00
C ASN A 147 22.88 -9.15 -4.81
N THR A 148 22.95 -10.37 -5.35
CA THR A 148 21.87 -10.97 -6.11
C THR A 148 20.79 -11.65 -5.27
N ALA A 149 20.96 -11.65 -3.93
CA ALA A 149 19.97 -12.19 -3.02
C ALA A 149 18.62 -11.47 -3.20
N GLY A 150 17.57 -12.25 -3.43
CA GLY A 150 16.21 -11.73 -3.60
C GLY A 150 15.90 -11.09 -4.95
N SER A 151 16.85 -11.07 -5.91
CA SER A 151 16.61 -10.50 -7.25
C SER A 151 15.49 -11.21 -8.00
N ALA A 152 15.36 -12.54 -7.84
CA ALA A 152 14.24 -13.29 -8.44
C ALA A 152 12.87 -12.84 -7.90
N PHE A 153 12.75 -12.62 -6.59
CA PHE A 153 11.52 -12.09 -5.98
C PHE A 153 11.23 -10.65 -6.42
N PHE A 154 12.28 -9.84 -6.63
CA PHE A 154 12.09 -8.48 -7.12
C PHE A 154 11.53 -8.47 -8.55
N GLU A 155 12.04 -9.34 -9.43
CA GLU A 155 11.47 -9.51 -10.78
C GLU A 155 10.02 -10.02 -10.75
N GLN A 156 9.71 -10.96 -9.84
CA GLN A 156 8.34 -11.41 -9.60
C GLN A 156 7.44 -10.25 -9.14
N ALA A 157 7.90 -9.43 -8.18
CA ALA A 157 7.17 -8.27 -7.68
C ALA A 157 6.92 -7.23 -8.77
N LYS A 158 7.88 -6.97 -9.67
CA LYS A 158 7.70 -6.07 -10.83
C LYS A 158 6.54 -6.52 -11.72
N ILE A 159 6.45 -7.81 -12.03
CA ILE A 159 5.36 -8.36 -12.85
C ILE A 159 4.03 -8.19 -12.13
N LEU A 160 3.95 -8.60 -10.86
CA LEU A 160 2.72 -8.49 -10.06
C LEU A 160 2.25 -7.03 -9.92
N PHE A 161 3.19 -6.10 -9.77
CA PHE A 161 2.92 -4.67 -9.65
C PHE A 161 2.19 -4.12 -10.88
N LEU A 162 2.50 -4.58 -12.10
CA LEU A 162 1.81 -4.16 -13.32
C LEU A 162 0.32 -4.49 -13.33
N TYR A 163 -0.10 -5.52 -12.59
CA TYR A 163 -1.50 -5.91 -12.47
C TYR A 163 -2.14 -5.28 -11.23
N GLU A 164 -1.55 -5.46 -10.05
CA GLU A 164 -2.14 -5.01 -8.77
C GLU A 164 -2.18 -3.47 -8.64
N SER A 165 -1.38 -2.72 -9.39
CA SER A 165 -1.45 -1.25 -9.41
C SER A 165 -2.65 -0.69 -10.18
N GLN A 166 -3.37 -1.51 -10.95
CA GLN A 166 -4.57 -1.06 -11.69
C GLN A 166 -5.78 -0.86 -10.78
N ALA A 167 -5.85 -1.57 -9.66
CA ALA A 167 -6.84 -1.38 -8.59
C ALA A 167 -6.12 -1.47 -7.23
N PRO A 168 -5.38 -0.41 -6.84
CA PRO A 168 -4.45 -0.46 -5.73
C PRO A 168 -5.19 -0.55 -4.40
N ILE A 169 -4.66 -1.37 -3.50
CA ILE A 169 -5.08 -1.46 -2.10
C ILE A 169 -3.91 -1.09 -1.18
N ILE A 170 -4.14 -1.06 0.14
CA ILE A 170 -3.09 -0.75 1.13
C ILE A 170 -1.86 -1.65 0.96
N ALA A 171 -2.05 -2.96 0.71
CA ALA A 171 -0.94 -3.87 0.44
C ALA A 171 -0.15 -3.49 -0.84
N THR A 172 -0.80 -2.97 -1.87
CA THR A 172 -0.13 -2.46 -3.10
C THR A 172 0.74 -1.24 -2.77
N VAL A 173 0.26 -0.34 -1.90
CA VAL A 173 1.02 0.83 -1.41
C VAL A 173 2.26 0.37 -0.65
N GLN A 174 2.08 -0.54 0.31
CA GLN A 174 3.17 -1.10 1.11
C GLN A 174 4.20 -1.77 0.21
N ALA A 175 3.75 -2.57 -0.76
CA ALA A 175 4.65 -3.25 -1.68
C ALA A 175 5.45 -2.28 -2.56
N ALA A 176 4.82 -1.23 -3.10
CA ALA A 176 5.51 -0.22 -3.90
C ALA A 176 6.60 0.49 -3.08
N ALA A 177 6.33 0.81 -1.82
CA ALA A 177 7.34 1.39 -0.93
C ALA A 177 8.50 0.43 -0.66
N LEU A 178 8.23 -0.86 -0.42
CA LEU A 178 9.29 -1.87 -0.28
C LEU A 178 10.09 -2.08 -1.58
N MET A 179 9.42 -2.05 -2.74
CA MET A 179 10.08 -2.10 -4.04
C MET A 179 10.99 -0.89 -4.29
N SER A 180 10.60 0.30 -3.82
CA SER A 180 11.44 1.49 -3.85
C SER A 180 12.74 1.28 -3.07
N ILE A 181 12.64 0.84 -1.82
CA ILE A 181 13.81 0.54 -0.96
C ILE A 181 14.70 -0.52 -1.64
N ARG A 182 14.09 -1.56 -2.20
CA ARG A 182 14.81 -2.63 -2.91
C ARG A 182 15.56 -2.09 -4.12
N ALA A 183 14.94 -1.25 -4.94
CA ALA A 183 15.57 -0.65 -6.12
C ALA A 183 16.75 0.27 -5.75
N LEU A 184 16.56 1.12 -4.73
CA LEU A 184 17.62 2.01 -4.22
C LEU A 184 18.82 1.21 -3.71
N SER A 185 18.56 0.08 -3.05
CA SER A 185 19.62 -0.81 -2.54
C SER A 185 20.46 -1.47 -3.65
N ASP A 186 19.95 -1.53 -4.88
CA ASP A 186 20.68 -1.99 -6.08
C ASP A 186 21.30 -0.84 -6.88
N GLY A 187 21.25 0.40 -6.39
CA GLY A 187 21.69 1.58 -7.13
C GLY A 187 20.76 1.94 -8.31
N GLN A 188 19.56 1.37 -8.38
CA GLN A 188 18.56 1.70 -9.39
C GLN A 188 17.73 2.92 -8.94
N GLU A 189 18.39 4.09 -8.83
CA GLU A 189 17.82 5.31 -8.25
C GLU A 189 16.52 5.75 -8.93
N ALA A 190 16.49 5.78 -10.26
CA ALA A 190 15.30 6.17 -11.02
C ALA A 190 14.08 5.26 -10.72
N PHE A 191 14.29 3.95 -10.60
CA PHE A 191 13.23 3.01 -10.22
C PHE A 191 12.84 3.19 -8.74
N GLY A 192 13.83 3.43 -7.87
CA GLY A 192 13.60 3.77 -6.47
C GLY A 192 12.66 4.97 -6.31
N TRP A 193 12.98 6.07 -6.99
CA TRP A 193 12.16 7.28 -7.01
C TRP A 193 10.77 7.04 -7.59
N LEU A 194 10.68 6.32 -8.72
CA LEU A 194 9.41 5.98 -9.37
C LEU A 194 8.48 5.19 -8.44
N TYR A 195 8.98 4.12 -7.81
CA TYR A 195 8.18 3.29 -6.91
C TYR A 195 7.78 4.06 -5.63
N CYS A 196 8.64 4.94 -5.12
CA CYS A 196 8.31 5.81 -4.00
C CYS A 196 7.14 6.74 -4.37
N GLY A 197 7.23 7.43 -5.51
CA GLY A 197 6.17 8.30 -6.01
C GLY A 197 4.86 7.54 -6.22
N ASN A 198 4.90 6.33 -6.77
CA ASN A 198 3.73 5.46 -6.92
C ASN A 198 3.11 5.12 -5.56
N ALA A 199 3.91 4.74 -4.56
CA ALA A 199 3.42 4.44 -3.21
C ALA A 199 2.69 5.64 -2.60
N VAL A 200 3.30 6.83 -2.62
CA VAL A 200 2.71 8.06 -2.06
C VAL A 200 1.41 8.43 -2.78
N ARG A 201 1.39 8.39 -4.12
CA ARG A 201 0.19 8.74 -4.91
C ARG A 201 -0.95 7.76 -4.68
N MET A 202 -0.67 6.46 -4.60
CA MET A 202 -1.68 5.45 -4.26
C MET A 202 -2.18 5.64 -2.81
N ALA A 203 -1.30 5.96 -1.86
CA ALA A 203 -1.69 6.24 -0.47
C ALA A 203 -2.63 7.43 -0.36
N LEU A 204 -2.35 8.51 -1.10
CA LEU A 204 -3.22 9.69 -1.18
C LEU A 204 -4.57 9.37 -1.84
N ASN A 205 -4.56 8.59 -2.92
CA ASN A 205 -5.79 8.17 -3.61
C ASN A 205 -6.74 7.37 -2.68
N LEU A 206 -6.17 6.48 -1.87
CA LEU A 206 -6.90 5.70 -0.86
C LEU A 206 -7.27 6.52 0.40
N GLY A 207 -6.88 7.80 0.45
CA GLY A 207 -7.12 8.68 1.59
C GLY A 207 -6.47 8.21 2.89
N LEU A 208 -5.29 7.57 2.81
CA LEU A 208 -4.57 7.09 4.00
C LEU A 208 -4.06 8.23 4.89
N ASN A 209 -3.94 9.43 4.32
CA ASN A 209 -3.51 10.65 5.01
C ASN A 209 -4.60 11.32 5.85
N ILE A 210 -5.81 10.77 5.89
CA ILE A 210 -6.97 11.40 6.51
C ILE A 210 -7.27 10.75 7.85
N ASP A 211 -7.64 11.57 8.83
CA ASP A 211 -8.08 11.09 10.13
C ASP A 211 -9.36 10.27 9.99
N CYS A 212 -9.29 9.03 10.45
CA CYS A 212 -10.36 8.04 10.36
C CYS A 212 -11.06 7.81 11.71
N SER A 213 -10.77 8.61 12.73
CA SER A 213 -11.34 8.48 14.09
C SER A 213 -12.87 8.47 14.11
N GLN A 214 -13.50 9.30 13.27
CA GLN A 214 -14.96 9.34 13.15
C GLN A 214 -15.53 8.04 12.53
N TRP A 215 -14.80 7.39 11.63
CA TRP A 215 -15.24 6.14 10.98
C TRP A 215 -15.08 4.93 11.89
N VAL A 216 -14.07 4.94 12.75
CA VAL A 216 -13.94 3.97 13.83
C VAL A 216 -15.13 4.13 14.78
N THR A 217 -15.44 5.37 15.18
CA THR A 217 -16.56 5.66 16.09
C THR A 217 -17.92 5.28 15.50
N SER A 218 -18.12 5.44 14.19
CA SER A 218 -19.35 5.03 13.49
C SER A 218 -19.41 3.53 13.16
N GLY A 219 -18.34 2.77 13.42
CA GLY A 219 -18.25 1.35 13.12
C GLY A 219 -18.06 1.01 11.63
N LEU A 220 -17.72 1.99 10.79
CA LEU A 220 -17.47 1.78 9.36
C LEU A 220 -16.16 1.03 9.11
N ILE A 221 -15.15 1.26 9.95
CA ILE A 221 -13.88 0.51 9.94
C ILE A 221 -13.52 0.05 11.36
N SER A 222 -12.74 -1.03 11.44
CA SER A 222 -12.18 -1.48 12.72
C SER A 222 -11.00 -0.61 13.16
N GLU A 223 -10.69 -0.62 14.45
CA GLU A 223 -9.48 0.00 15.00
C GLU A 223 -8.21 -0.57 14.35
N ASP A 224 -8.14 -1.89 14.16
CA ASP A 224 -7.05 -2.56 13.44
C ASP A 224 -6.85 -1.98 12.03
N GLU A 225 -7.94 -1.72 11.31
CA GLU A 225 -7.89 -1.13 9.96
C GLU A 225 -7.43 0.33 9.99
N ALA A 226 -7.91 1.11 10.95
CA ALA A 226 -7.47 2.49 11.15
C ALA A 226 -5.96 2.56 11.43
N GLU A 227 -5.45 1.66 12.27
CA GLU A 227 -4.01 1.57 12.54
C GLU A 227 -3.22 1.14 11.30
N VAL A 228 -3.68 0.15 10.53
CA VAL A 228 -3.04 -0.22 9.26
C VAL A 228 -2.94 0.96 8.28
N ARG A 229 -4.02 1.75 8.14
CA ARG A 229 -4.04 2.97 7.30
C ARG A 229 -3.00 3.98 7.77
N LYS A 230 -3.00 4.29 9.07
CA LYS A 230 -2.08 5.24 9.72
C LYS A 230 -0.62 4.83 9.56
N VAL A 231 -0.30 3.57 9.87
CA VAL A 231 1.06 3.01 9.75
C VAL A 231 1.56 3.09 8.31
N THR A 232 0.72 2.71 7.35
CA THR A 232 1.09 2.75 5.93
C THR A 232 1.37 4.18 5.47
N TRP A 233 0.52 5.15 5.84
CA TRP A 233 0.72 6.56 5.47
C TRP A 233 2.04 7.11 6.02
N TRP A 234 2.30 6.95 7.32
CA TRP A 234 3.52 7.47 7.92
C TRP A 234 4.77 6.75 7.41
N GLY A 235 4.68 5.45 7.14
CA GLY A 235 5.76 4.69 6.51
C GLY A 235 6.11 5.22 5.10
N CYS A 236 5.10 5.53 4.29
CA CYS A 236 5.30 6.19 2.99
C CYS A 236 5.89 7.60 3.13
N PHE A 237 5.39 8.40 4.07
CA PHE A 237 5.91 9.76 4.30
C PHE A 237 7.38 9.76 4.69
N VAL A 238 7.79 8.88 5.62
CA VAL A 238 9.19 8.74 6.04
C VAL A 238 10.06 8.33 4.86
N LEU A 239 9.61 7.38 4.04
CA LEU A 239 10.32 6.94 2.85
C LEU A 239 10.48 8.09 1.83
N ASP A 240 9.40 8.84 1.54
CA ASP A 240 9.44 10.00 0.64
C ASP A 240 10.48 11.04 1.06
N LYS A 241 10.57 11.36 2.36
CA LYS A 241 11.59 12.28 2.89
C LYS A 241 12.99 11.72 2.78
N TYR A 242 13.17 10.43 3.02
CA TYR A 242 14.45 9.77 2.86
C TYR A 242 14.94 9.82 1.39
N VAL A 243 14.10 9.40 0.44
CA VAL A 243 14.42 9.39 -1.00
C VAL A 243 14.67 10.81 -1.52
N SER A 244 13.83 11.79 -1.15
CA SER A 244 14.00 13.18 -1.57
C SER A 244 15.32 13.79 -1.08
N THR A 245 15.84 13.34 0.07
CA THR A 245 17.10 13.85 0.63
C THR A 245 18.32 13.21 -0.01
N LEU A 246 18.20 11.97 -0.51
CA LEU A 246 19.25 11.29 -1.27
C LEU A 246 19.53 12.01 -2.59
N ASP A 247 18.49 12.39 -3.34
CA ASP A 247 18.64 13.10 -4.62
C ASP A 247 19.34 14.46 -4.47
N ILE A 248 19.15 15.15 -3.34
CA ILE A 248 19.76 16.48 -3.10
C ILE A 248 21.27 16.39 -2.87
N LYS A 249 21.82 15.22 -2.56
CA LYS A 249 23.24 15.05 -2.17
C LYS A 249 24.17 14.55 -3.29
N LEU A 250 23.68 14.32 -4.50
CA LEU A 250 24.53 13.93 -5.63
C LEU A 250 24.90 15.18 -6.45
N PRO A 251 26.14 15.71 -6.34
CA PRO A 251 26.60 16.72 -7.28
C PRO A 251 26.69 16.10 -8.67
N LEU A 252 26.10 16.78 -9.65
CA LEU A 252 26.29 16.52 -11.09
C LEU A 252 27.78 16.66 -11.48
#